data_AF-A0A958IP82-F1
#
_entry.id   AF-A0A958IP82-F1
#
_cell.length_a   1.000
_cell.length_b   1.000
_cell.length_c   1.000
_cell.angle_alpha   90.00
_cell.angle_beta   90.00
_cell.angle_gamma   90.00
#
_symmetry.space_group_name_H-M   'P 1'
#
loop_
_entity.id
_entity.type
_entity.pdbx_description
1 polymer ?
#
loop_
_entity_poly.entity_id
_entity_poly.type
_entity_poly.pdbx_seq_one_letter_code
_entity_poly.pdbx_strand_id
1 'polypeptide(L)'
;MKKVPLLLLPFLFLWISLGVAQTNSDCLDCHNDPEFTMEKRGKEISLNVNPERFTQSAHGELECIDCHVGFDPDEEPHKAVITPVNCAECHDDVAGDFQHSAHAGKTGCSGCHSDVHIPVQKTALRNGCKNCHEKEYAATRSSVHAQNKNGAVCYDCHSAHKAEMASSAKCLACHGQKEFVHENIAHENLESVMNYQESIHGEVIECSDCHGGHKILATDSPDSPVNRDNVVNTCNECHDDVV
;
A
#
# COMPACT_ATOMS: atom_id res chain seq x y z
N MET A 1 -39.57 -65.63 -35.03
CA MET A 1 -38.22 -65.63 -34.45
C MET A 1 -37.24 -65.05 -35.46
N LYS A 2 -36.89 -63.77 -35.35
CA LYS A 2 -35.81 -63.15 -36.16
C LYS A 2 -34.83 -62.53 -35.18
N LYS A 3 -33.62 -63.09 -35.12
CA LYS A 3 -32.52 -62.66 -34.25
C LYS A 3 -32.01 -61.31 -34.76
N VAL A 4 -32.07 -60.28 -33.93
CA VAL A 4 -31.42 -58.98 -34.19
C VAL A 4 -29.96 -59.09 -33.73
N PRO A 5 -28.95 -58.75 -34.55
CA PRO A 5 -27.57 -58.85 -34.14
C PRO A 5 -27.23 -57.67 -33.22
N LEU A 6 -26.68 -57.98 -32.04
CA LEU A 6 -26.13 -57.01 -31.11
C LEU A 6 -24.80 -56.50 -31.68
N LEU A 7 -24.83 -55.34 -32.34
CA LEU A 7 -23.63 -54.62 -32.76
C LEU A 7 -23.01 -53.96 -31.51
N LEU A 8 -21.92 -54.55 -31.01
CA LEU A 8 -21.04 -53.93 -30.03
C LEU A 8 -20.29 -52.78 -30.71
N LEU A 9 -20.76 -51.55 -30.49
CA LEU A 9 -20.00 -50.34 -30.80
C LEU A 9 -18.75 -50.31 -29.89
N PRO A 10 -17.53 -50.16 -30.44
CA PRO A 10 -16.37 -49.96 -29.61
C PRO A 10 -16.54 -48.58 -28.96
N PHE A 11 -16.66 -48.57 -27.64
CA PHE A 11 -16.58 -47.33 -26.86
C PHE A 11 -15.15 -46.80 -27.04
N LEU A 12 -14.98 -45.93 -28.03
CA LEU A 12 -13.77 -45.16 -28.20
C LEU A 12 -13.68 -44.27 -26.95
N PHE A 13 -12.96 -44.73 -25.94
CA PHE A 13 -12.54 -43.89 -24.83
C PHE A 13 -11.64 -42.82 -25.43
N LEU A 14 -12.27 -41.72 -25.86
CA LEU A 14 -11.59 -40.48 -26.16
C LEU A 14 -11.05 -40.02 -24.80
N TRP A 15 -9.81 -40.40 -24.49
CA TRP A 15 -9.02 -39.73 -23.47
C TRP A 15 -8.83 -38.29 -23.96
N ILE A 16 -9.82 -37.46 -23.68
CA ILE A 16 -9.64 -36.03 -23.63
C ILE A 16 -8.64 -35.83 -22.51
N SER A 17 -7.37 -35.64 -22.88
CA SER A 17 -6.40 -35.04 -21.98
C SER A 17 -6.88 -33.61 -21.76
N LEU A 18 -7.77 -33.42 -20.79
CA LEU A 18 -7.93 -32.11 -20.19
C LEU A 18 -6.57 -31.81 -19.59
N GLY A 19 -5.84 -30.88 -20.20
CA GLY A 19 -4.67 -30.27 -19.56
C GLY A 19 -5.09 -29.87 -18.16
N VAL A 20 -4.39 -30.43 -17.17
CA VAL A 20 -4.75 -30.33 -15.76
C VAL A 20 -4.83 -28.86 -15.39
N ALA A 21 -5.96 -28.45 -14.80
CA ALA A 21 -6.06 -27.15 -14.16
C ALA A 21 -4.96 -27.10 -13.09
N GLN A 22 -3.93 -26.29 -13.33
CA GLN A 22 -2.80 -26.12 -12.43
C GLN A 22 -3.33 -25.45 -11.16
N THR A 23 -3.40 -26.22 -10.08
CA THR A 23 -3.83 -25.73 -8.78
C THR A 23 -2.64 -25.12 -8.04
N ASN A 24 -2.90 -24.24 -7.09
CA ASN A 24 -1.88 -23.73 -6.18
C ASN A 24 -1.01 -24.83 -5.54
N SER A 25 -1.59 -26.00 -5.23
CA SER A 25 -0.83 -27.11 -4.65
C SER A 25 0.29 -27.62 -5.55
N ASP A 26 0.08 -27.65 -6.86
CA ASP A 26 1.09 -28.15 -7.81
C ASP A 26 2.33 -27.25 -7.81
N CYS A 27 2.15 -25.94 -7.69
CA CYS A 27 3.25 -24.98 -7.56
C CYS A 27 3.96 -25.11 -6.20
N LEU A 28 3.17 -25.25 -5.13
CA LEU A 28 3.64 -25.25 -3.75
C LEU A 28 4.38 -26.54 -3.35
N ASP A 29 4.25 -27.63 -4.11
CA ASP A 29 5.04 -28.86 -3.92
C ASP A 29 6.54 -28.59 -3.93
N CYS A 30 6.99 -27.60 -4.72
CA CYS A 30 8.36 -27.11 -4.71
C CYS A 30 8.50 -25.73 -4.06
N HIS A 31 7.57 -24.80 -4.33
CA HIS A 31 7.70 -23.42 -3.90
C HIS A 31 7.47 -23.19 -2.39
N ASN A 32 7.01 -24.18 -1.62
CA ASN A 32 6.88 -24.07 -0.17
C ASN A 32 8.20 -24.34 0.60
N ASP A 33 9.28 -24.80 -0.05
CA ASP A 33 10.54 -25.08 0.63
C ASP A 33 11.29 -23.78 1.01
N PRO A 34 11.59 -23.51 2.30
CA PRO A 34 12.30 -22.31 2.74
C PRO A 34 13.72 -22.17 2.18
N GLU A 35 14.36 -23.27 1.81
CA GLU A 35 15.71 -23.29 1.22
C GLU A 35 15.68 -23.12 -0.30
N PHE A 36 14.48 -23.08 -0.91
CA PHE A 36 14.37 -22.98 -2.35
C PHE A 36 14.76 -21.60 -2.84
N THR A 37 15.87 -21.59 -3.59
CA THR A 37 16.53 -20.38 -4.05
C THR A 37 17.00 -20.56 -5.49
N MET A 38 17.23 -19.43 -6.16
CA MET A 38 17.96 -19.39 -7.43
C MET A 38 19.02 -18.30 -7.40
N GLU A 39 20.07 -18.47 -8.20
CA GLU A 39 21.01 -17.38 -8.45
C GLU A 39 20.53 -16.52 -9.63
N LYS A 40 20.44 -15.21 -9.43
CA LYS A 40 20.16 -14.25 -10.50
C LYS A 40 21.11 -13.08 -10.39
N ARG A 41 21.97 -12.91 -11.40
CA ARG A 41 22.98 -11.82 -11.47
C ARG A 41 23.92 -11.84 -10.24
N GLY A 42 24.39 -13.01 -9.83
CA GLY A 42 25.31 -13.18 -8.70
C GLY A 42 24.69 -12.92 -7.32
N LYS A 43 23.36 -12.85 -7.23
CA LYS A 43 22.63 -12.78 -5.97
C LYS A 43 21.75 -14.01 -5.84
N GLU A 44 21.79 -14.60 -4.66
CA GLU A 44 20.81 -15.61 -4.25
C GLU A 44 19.46 -14.93 -4.00
N ILE A 45 18.41 -15.49 -4.59
CA ILE A 45 17.03 -15.02 -4.46
C ILE A 45 16.19 -16.20 -4.01
N SER A 46 15.45 -16.01 -2.92
CA SER A 46 14.48 -17.01 -2.47
C SER A 46 13.29 -17.09 -3.44
N LEU A 47 12.90 -18.31 -3.76
CA LEU A 47 11.69 -18.65 -4.52
C LEU A 47 10.58 -19.19 -3.62
N ASN A 48 10.78 -19.13 -2.30
CA ASN A 48 9.84 -19.63 -1.31
C ASN A 48 8.55 -18.79 -1.28
N VAL A 49 7.42 -19.49 -1.19
CA VAL A 49 6.10 -18.96 -0.93
C VAL A 49 5.51 -19.75 0.22
N ASN A 50 5.21 -19.07 1.34
CA ASN A 50 4.52 -19.70 2.46
C ASN A 50 3.00 -19.73 2.18
N PRO A 51 2.37 -20.91 2.06
CA PRO A 51 0.97 -21.04 1.69
C PRO A 51 0.00 -20.47 2.72
N GLU A 52 0.33 -20.58 4.01
CA GLU A 52 -0.49 -20.05 5.09
C GLU A 52 -0.51 -18.52 5.07
N ARG A 53 0.59 -17.89 4.67
CA ARG A 53 0.66 -16.43 4.52
C ARG A 53 0.02 -15.96 3.22
N PHE A 54 0.19 -16.71 2.12
CA PHE A 54 -0.44 -16.39 0.84
C PHE A 54 -1.96 -16.40 0.94
N THR A 55 -2.54 -17.43 1.52
CA THR A 55 -3.99 -17.56 1.70
C THR A 55 -4.61 -16.47 2.58
N GLN A 56 -3.81 -15.81 3.42
CA GLN A 56 -4.25 -14.65 4.21
C GLN A 56 -4.11 -13.31 3.47
N SER A 57 -3.45 -13.30 2.31
CA SER A 57 -3.27 -12.09 1.50
C SER A 57 -4.57 -11.70 0.80
N ALA A 58 -4.60 -10.48 0.26
CA ALA A 58 -5.73 -10.02 -0.56
C ALA A 58 -5.92 -10.85 -1.84
N HIS A 59 -4.88 -11.58 -2.28
CA HIS A 59 -4.90 -12.44 -3.46
C HIS A 59 -4.99 -13.93 -3.10
N GLY A 60 -5.23 -14.28 -1.83
CA GLY A 60 -5.15 -15.67 -1.35
C GLY A 60 -6.19 -16.63 -1.94
N GLU A 61 -7.20 -16.09 -2.63
CA GLU A 61 -8.21 -16.87 -3.37
C GLU A 61 -7.86 -17.06 -4.86
N LEU A 62 -6.79 -16.43 -5.36
CA LEU A 62 -6.33 -16.59 -6.73
C LEU A 62 -5.42 -17.81 -6.88
N GLU A 63 -5.38 -18.35 -8.10
CA GLU A 63 -4.41 -19.36 -8.49
C GLU A 63 -3.08 -18.69 -8.86
N CYS A 64 -1.95 -19.38 -8.65
CA CYS A 64 -0.60 -18.88 -8.98
C CYS A 64 -0.52 -18.44 -10.44
N ILE A 65 -1.17 -19.20 -11.32
CA ILE A 65 -1.19 -18.99 -12.77
C ILE A 65 -2.06 -17.80 -13.21
N ASP A 66 -2.91 -17.26 -12.34
CA ASP A 66 -3.67 -16.05 -12.64
C ASP A 66 -2.75 -14.82 -12.76
N CYS A 67 -1.57 -14.88 -12.11
CA CYS A 67 -0.54 -13.84 -12.17
C CYS A 67 0.73 -14.31 -12.88
N HIS A 68 1.18 -15.53 -12.62
CA HIS A 68 2.42 -16.09 -13.18
C HIS A 68 2.12 -16.83 -14.48
N VAL A 69 2.51 -16.22 -15.60
CA VAL A 69 2.27 -16.78 -16.94
C VAL A 69 3.54 -16.85 -17.77
N GLY A 70 3.49 -17.63 -18.85
CA GLY A 70 4.59 -17.74 -19.82
C GLY A 70 5.74 -18.64 -19.36
N PHE A 71 5.48 -19.60 -18.48
CA PHE A 71 6.39 -20.71 -18.19
C PHE A 71 5.90 -22.01 -18.84
N ASP A 72 6.80 -22.98 -18.98
CA ASP A 72 6.48 -24.33 -19.43
C ASP A 72 6.28 -25.21 -18.18
N PRO A 73 5.05 -25.66 -17.87
CA PRO A 73 4.79 -26.51 -16.72
C PRO A 73 5.37 -27.92 -16.87
N ASP A 74 5.72 -28.35 -18.09
CA ASP A 74 6.25 -29.70 -18.35
C ASP A 74 7.80 -29.74 -18.27
N GLU A 75 8.47 -28.59 -18.14
CA GLU A 75 9.92 -28.51 -17.92
C GLU A 75 10.22 -28.21 -16.45
N GLU A 76 10.86 -29.13 -15.72
CA GLU A 76 11.25 -28.93 -14.32
C GLU A 76 12.79 -28.95 -14.13
N PRO A 77 13.40 -27.95 -13.45
CA PRO A 77 12.77 -26.67 -13.08
C PRO A 77 12.37 -25.89 -14.34
N HIS A 78 11.27 -25.15 -14.30
CA HIS A 78 10.81 -24.36 -15.45
C HIS A 78 11.86 -23.30 -15.82
N LYS A 79 12.68 -23.60 -16.84
CA LYS A 79 13.88 -22.82 -17.20
C LYS A 79 13.54 -21.59 -18.04
N ALA A 80 12.37 -21.58 -18.66
CA ALA A 80 11.85 -20.43 -19.37
C ALA A 80 11.59 -19.26 -18.41
N VAL A 81 11.86 -18.04 -18.89
CA VAL A 81 11.65 -16.83 -18.10
C VAL A 81 10.15 -16.59 -17.92
N ILE A 82 9.65 -16.68 -16.69
CA ILE A 82 8.28 -16.27 -16.34
C ILE A 82 8.09 -14.81 -16.74
N THR A 83 6.95 -14.52 -17.36
CA THR A 83 6.58 -13.15 -17.73
C THR A 83 6.44 -12.33 -16.46
N PRO A 84 7.05 -11.12 -16.36
CA PRO A 84 6.83 -10.26 -15.21
C PRO A 84 5.34 -10.01 -14.99
N VAL A 85 4.88 -10.23 -13.75
CA VAL A 85 3.48 -10.04 -13.38
C VAL A 85 3.03 -8.62 -13.69
N ASN A 86 1.93 -8.47 -14.41
CA ASN A 86 1.36 -7.20 -14.80
C ASN A 86 0.15 -6.84 -13.93
N CYS A 87 0.38 -6.16 -12.81
CA CYS A 87 -0.67 -5.79 -11.87
C CYS A 87 -1.78 -4.93 -12.52
N ALA A 88 -1.45 -4.18 -13.58
CA ALA A 88 -2.36 -3.26 -14.24
C ALA A 88 -3.45 -3.96 -15.07
N GLU A 89 -3.37 -5.28 -15.29
CA GLU A 89 -4.44 -6.02 -15.96
C GLU A 89 -5.70 -6.12 -15.10
N CYS A 90 -5.55 -6.12 -13.77
CA CYS A 90 -6.66 -6.14 -12.82
C CYS A 90 -6.77 -4.85 -11.99
N HIS A 91 -5.67 -4.13 -11.77
CA HIS A 91 -5.63 -2.84 -11.06
C HIS A 91 -5.39 -1.68 -12.03
N ASP A 92 -6.18 -1.61 -13.10
CA ASP A 92 -6.06 -0.61 -14.16
C ASP A 92 -6.31 0.82 -13.65
N ASP A 93 -7.32 1.03 -12.81
CA ASP A 93 -7.61 2.33 -12.19
C ASP A 93 -6.43 2.82 -11.33
N VAL A 94 -5.86 1.92 -10.51
CA VAL A 94 -4.73 2.23 -9.64
C VAL A 94 -3.48 2.51 -10.48
N ALA A 95 -3.25 1.73 -11.52
CA ALA A 95 -2.16 1.97 -12.45
C ALA A 95 -2.33 3.32 -13.16
N GLY A 96 -3.54 3.65 -13.60
CA GLY A 96 -3.91 4.93 -14.19
C GLY A 96 -3.58 6.10 -13.26
N ASP A 97 -4.05 6.07 -12.02
CA ASP A 97 -3.74 7.09 -11.02
C ASP A 97 -2.23 7.18 -10.76
N PHE A 98 -1.55 6.04 -10.59
CA PHE A 98 -0.13 5.99 -10.26
C PHE A 98 0.75 6.61 -11.33
N GLN A 99 0.39 6.44 -12.61
CA GLN A 99 1.10 7.07 -13.73
C GLN A 99 1.03 8.60 -13.72
N HIS A 100 0.02 9.19 -13.07
CA HIS A 100 -0.09 10.64 -12.90
C HIS A 100 0.61 11.15 -11.64
N SER A 101 1.05 10.25 -10.74
CA SER A 101 1.71 10.61 -9.50
C SER A 101 3.17 11.06 -9.71
N ALA A 102 3.74 11.68 -8.67
CA ALA A 102 5.17 12.02 -8.65
C ALA A 102 6.11 10.79 -8.61
N HIS A 103 5.56 9.58 -8.40
CA HIS A 103 6.29 8.32 -8.36
C HIS A 103 6.38 7.62 -9.73
N ALA A 104 5.57 8.06 -10.70
CA ALA A 104 5.56 7.51 -12.05
C ALA A 104 6.97 7.53 -12.68
N GLY A 105 7.38 6.40 -13.25
CA GLY A 105 8.70 6.22 -13.87
C GLY A 105 9.90 6.19 -12.91
N LYS A 106 9.71 6.43 -11.60
CA LYS A 106 10.78 6.40 -10.59
C LYS A 106 10.79 5.10 -9.78
N THR A 107 9.63 4.52 -9.56
CA THR A 107 9.47 3.20 -8.91
C THR A 107 8.29 2.46 -9.52
N GLY A 108 8.32 1.12 -9.43
CA GLY A 108 7.18 0.26 -9.76
C GLY A 108 6.41 -0.18 -8.52
N CYS A 109 5.31 -0.90 -8.73
CA CYS A 109 4.41 -1.36 -7.66
C CYS A 109 5.17 -2.15 -6.58
N SER A 110 6.08 -3.05 -7.00
CA SER A 110 6.88 -3.89 -6.10
C SER A 110 7.96 -3.12 -5.32
N GLY A 111 8.25 -1.86 -5.67
CA GLY A 111 9.11 -1.00 -4.86
C GLY A 111 8.50 -0.67 -3.49
N CYS A 112 7.17 -0.70 -3.39
CA CYS A 112 6.41 -0.46 -2.17
C CYS A 112 5.65 -1.71 -1.70
N HIS A 113 5.06 -2.47 -2.61
CA HIS A 113 4.39 -3.76 -2.37
C HIS A 113 5.39 -4.91 -2.56
N SER A 114 6.41 -4.93 -1.69
CA SER A 114 7.61 -5.75 -1.88
C SER A 114 7.38 -7.26 -1.87
N ASP A 115 6.30 -7.73 -1.27
CA ASP A 115 5.90 -9.14 -1.29
C ASP A 115 4.37 -9.23 -1.39
N VAL A 116 3.89 -9.71 -2.54
CA VAL A 116 2.47 -9.89 -2.85
C VAL A 116 1.94 -11.25 -2.37
N HIS A 117 2.83 -12.14 -1.91
CA HIS A 117 2.46 -13.46 -1.41
C HIS A 117 2.16 -13.47 0.09
N ILE A 118 2.09 -12.31 0.74
CA ILE A 118 1.79 -12.17 2.16
C ILE A 118 0.77 -11.05 2.38
N PRO A 119 0.09 -11.01 3.53
CA PRO A 119 -0.80 -9.90 3.85
C PRO A 119 -0.01 -8.59 3.90
N VAL A 120 -0.52 -7.57 3.21
CA VAL A 120 0.10 -6.25 3.21
C VAL A 120 0.07 -5.68 4.63
N GLN A 121 1.25 -5.51 5.23
CA GLN A 121 1.37 -4.90 6.54
C GLN A 121 1.63 -3.40 6.39
N LYS A 122 0.85 -2.57 7.10
CA LYS A 122 1.02 -1.11 7.11
C LYS A 122 2.47 -0.69 7.42
N THR A 123 3.12 -1.41 8.35
CA THR A 123 4.51 -1.18 8.75
C THR A 123 5.52 -1.54 7.65
N ALA A 124 5.26 -2.62 6.89
CA ALA A 124 6.09 -3.01 5.75
C ALA A 124 5.99 -1.99 4.62
N LEU A 125 4.77 -1.52 4.31
CA LEU A 125 4.54 -0.48 3.30
C LEU A 125 5.28 0.83 3.68
N ARG A 126 5.22 1.22 4.96
CA ARG A 126 5.96 2.38 5.48
C ARG A 126 7.48 2.25 5.30
N ASN A 127 8.04 1.05 5.42
CA ASN A 127 9.47 0.83 5.18
C ASN A 127 9.85 1.00 3.70
N GLY A 128 8.94 0.68 2.76
CA GLY A 128 9.12 0.97 1.35
C GLY A 128 9.39 2.46 1.10
N CYS A 129 8.60 3.34 1.74
CA CYS A 129 8.81 4.79 1.67
C CYS A 129 10.18 5.23 2.20
N LYS A 130 10.60 4.68 3.35
CA LYS A 130 11.88 5.02 4.01
C LYS A 130 13.09 4.88 3.08
N ASN A 131 13.07 3.90 2.18
CA ASN A 131 14.21 3.62 1.29
C ASN A 131 14.54 4.78 0.35
N CYS A 132 13.60 5.70 0.10
CA CYS A 132 13.82 6.91 -0.69
C CYS A 132 13.55 8.20 0.09
N HIS A 133 12.58 8.20 1.01
CA HIS A 133 12.15 9.35 1.82
C HIS A 133 12.73 9.31 3.24
N GLU A 134 14.05 9.13 3.35
CA GLU A 134 14.70 8.98 4.67
C GLU A 134 14.56 10.23 5.55
N LYS A 135 14.64 11.42 4.94
CA LYS A 135 14.54 12.71 5.65
C LYS A 135 13.15 12.90 6.23
N GLU A 136 12.12 12.66 5.42
CA GLU A 136 10.73 12.75 5.83
C GLU A 136 10.40 11.69 6.89
N TYR A 137 10.90 10.47 6.72
CA TYR A 137 10.79 9.42 7.72
C TYR A 137 11.45 9.80 9.04
N ALA A 138 12.60 10.47 9.01
CA ALA A 138 13.25 10.94 10.23
C ALA A 138 12.45 12.06 10.91
N ALA A 139 11.91 13.00 10.15
CA ALA A 139 11.10 14.11 10.66
C ALA A 139 9.79 13.62 11.32
N THR A 140 9.15 12.59 10.77
CA THR A 140 7.91 12.03 11.34
C THR A 140 8.09 11.36 12.68
N ARG A 141 9.30 10.91 13.06
CA ARG A 141 9.51 10.22 14.35
C ARG A 141 9.14 11.06 15.57
N SER A 142 9.32 12.37 15.49
CA SER A 142 8.93 13.29 16.56
C SER A 142 7.45 13.70 16.50
N SER A 143 6.72 13.33 15.45
CA SER A 143 5.31 13.68 15.32
C SER A 143 4.44 12.95 16.35
N VAL A 144 3.42 13.63 16.86
CA VAL A 144 2.40 13.04 17.73
C VAL A 144 1.68 11.86 17.07
N HIS A 145 1.56 11.87 15.73
CA HIS A 145 0.97 10.75 14.99
C HIS A 145 1.87 9.51 15.00
N ALA A 146 3.19 9.67 14.93
CA ALA A 146 4.10 8.54 14.99
C ALA A 146 4.27 7.98 16.42
N GLN A 147 4.05 8.81 17.44
CA GLN A 147 4.10 8.41 18.85
C GLN A 147 2.85 7.66 19.31
N ASN A 148 1.72 7.84 18.61
CA ASN A 148 0.49 7.12 18.88
C ASN A 148 0.46 5.79 18.11
N LYS A 149 0.22 4.67 18.80
CA LYS A 149 0.13 3.33 18.16
C LYS A 149 -0.93 3.25 17.04
N ASN A 150 -1.97 4.07 17.15
CA ASN A 150 -3.08 4.17 16.20
C ASN A 150 -3.02 5.48 15.39
N GLY A 151 -1.91 6.20 15.42
CA GLY A 151 -1.78 7.46 14.70
C GLY A 151 -1.62 7.26 13.20
N ALA A 152 -1.77 8.37 12.47
CA ALA A 152 -1.67 8.41 11.02
C ALA A 152 -0.29 7.97 10.52
N VAL A 153 -0.27 7.29 9.37
CA VAL A 153 0.93 6.94 8.60
C VAL A 153 0.97 7.74 7.29
N CYS A 154 2.10 7.70 6.58
CA CYS A 154 2.38 8.59 5.44
C CYS A 154 1.24 8.69 4.42
N TYR A 155 0.66 7.54 4.06
CA TYR A 155 -0.38 7.47 3.04
C TYR A 155 -1.77 7.97 3.50
N ASP A 156 -1.98 8.14 4.81
CA ASP A 156 -3.23 8.71 5.35
C ASP A 156 -3.32 10.22 5.06
N CYS A 157 -2.16 10.88 4.95
CA CYS A 157 -2.08 12.31 4.63
C CYS A 157 -1.96 12.54 3.12
N HIS A 158 -1.07 11.82 2.43
CA HIS A 158 -0.84 11.99 0.99
C HIS A 158 -0.74 10.64 0.27
N SER A 159 -1.40 10.49 -0.87
CA SER A 159 -1.46 9.19 -1.55
C SER A 159 -0.18 8.91 -2.35
N ALA A 160 0.29 7.66 -2.31
CA ALA A 160 1.36 7.21 -3.21
C ALA A 160 0.81 6.85 -4.61
N HIS A 161 -0.47 6.48 -4.70
CA HIS A 161 -1.13 6.11 -5.94
C HIS A 161 -1.66 7.33 -6.69
N LYS A 162 -2.10 8.39 -6.01
CA LYS A 162 -2.66 9.58 -6.66
C LYS A 162 -1.68 10.74 -6.63
N ALA A 163 -1.84 11.70 -7.54
CA ALA A 163 -1.11 12.98 -7.53
C ALA A 163 -1.59 13.93 -6.42
N GLU A 164 -1.88 13.42 -5.22
CA GLU A 164 -2.45 14.17 -4.11
C GLU A 164 -1.42 14.31 -2.98
N MET A 165 -1.08 15.55 -2.63
CA MET A 165 -0.31 15.88 -1.42
C MET A 165 -1.25 16.03 -0.21
N ALA A 166 -0.66 16.20 0.97
CA ALA A 166 -1.41 16.44 2.19
C ALA A 166 -2.16 17.78 2.10
N SER A 167 -3.38 17.80 2.63
CA SER A 167 -4.24 18.99 2.67
C SER A 167 -5.08 19.00 3.94
N SER A 168 -5.65 20.16 4.27
CA SER A 168 -6.55 20.35 5.39
C SER A 168 -7.76 19.43 5.31
N ALA A 169 -8.26 19.14 4.11
CA ALA A 169 -9.34 18.18 3.91
C ALA A 169 -8.95 16.76 4.41
N LYS A 170 -7.70 16.33 4.21
CA LYS A 170 -7.20 15.04 4.73
C LYS A 170 -7.05 15.08 6.25
N CYS A 171 -6.63 16.20 6.82
CA CYS A 171 -6.59 16.39 8.27
C CYS A 171 -8.00 16.31 8.88
N LEU A 172 -8.97 17.00 8.28
CA LEU A 172 -10.37 17.05 8.73
C LEU A 172 -11.11 15.72 8.60
N ALA A 173 -10.66 14.83 7.73
CA ALA A 173 -11.20 13.46 7.66
C ALA A 173 -11.09 12.71 9.01
N CYS A 174 -10.19 13.14 9.90
CA CYS A 174 -10.16 12.68 11.29
C CYS A 174 -10.39 13.83 12.28
N HIS A 175 -9.65 14.93 12.18
CA HIS A 175 -9.71 16.03 13.16
C HIS A 175 -10.96 16.92 13.04
N GLY A 176 -11.78 16.72 12.00
CA GLY A 176 -13.10 17.35 11.83
C GLY A 176 -14.26 16.45 12.24
N GLN A 177 -14.00 15.36 12.97
CA GLN A 177 -15.02 14.41 13.40
C GLN A 177 -15.07 14.28 14.93
N LYS A 178 -16.29 14.27 15.48
CA LYS A 178 -16.53 14.18 16.93
C LYS A 178 -15.89 12.95 17.58
N GLU A 179 -15.74 11.85 16.84
CA GLU A 179 -15.17 10.59 17.32
C GLU A 179 -13.66 10.65 17.56
N PHE A 180 -12.95 11.61 16.97
CA PHE A 180 -11.50 11.72 16.99
C PHE A 180 -10.99 12.99 17.70
N VAL A 181 -11.87 13.96 17.92
CA VAL A 181 -11.57 15.14 18.73
C VAL A 181 -11.66 14.74 20.21
N HIS A 182 -10.51 14.49 20.81
CA HIS A 182 -10.39 14.30 22.24
C HIS A 182 -10.56 15.65 22.94
N GLU A 183 -11.25 15.67 24.08
CA GLU A 183 -11.18 16.79 25.02
C GLU A 183 -9.69 17.01 25.39
N ASN A 184 -9.21 18.26 25.26
CA ASN A 184 -7.82 18.73 25.45
C ASN A 184 -6.91 18.83 24.21
N ILE A 185 -7.36 19.50 23.14
CA ILE A 185 -6.49 20.07 22.10
C ILE A 185 -6.64 21.60 22.14
N ALA A 186 -5.61 22.37 21.77
CA ALA A 186 -5.61 23.84 21.79
C ALA A 186 -6.74 24.49 20.96
N HIS A 187 -7.34 23.75 20.02
CA HIS A 187 -8.68 24.02 19.51
C HIS A 187 -9.68 23.32 20.43
N GLU A 188 -10.08 24.01 21.50
CA GLU A 188 -10.76 23.50 22.72
C GLU A 188 -11.82 22.40 22.51
N ASN A 189 -12.43 22.33 21.32
CA ASN A 189 -13.34 21.28 20.87
C ASN A 189 -13.48 21.32 19.33
N LEU A 190 -14.30 20.42 18.80
CA LEU A 190 -14.61 20.31 17.37
C LEU A 190 -15.14 21.61 16.75
N GLU A 191 -15.92 22.39 17.50
CA GLU A 191 -16.46 23.68 17.04
C GLU A 191 -15.34 24.65 16.69
N SER A 192 -14.26 24.69 17.47
CA SER A 192 -13.09 25.54 17.19
C SER A 192 -12.39 25.16 15.89
N VAL A 193 -12.27 23.85 15.61
CA VAL A 193 -11.68 23.36 14.35
C VAL A 193 -12.57 23.74 13.16
N MET A 194 -13.88 23.58 13.29
CA MET A 194 -14.83 23.92 12.23
C MET A 194 -14.89 25.43 11.98
N ASN A 195 -14.91 26.25 13.04
CA ASN A 195 -14.87 27.71 12.92
C ASN A 195 -13.59 28.20 12.24
N TYR A 196 -12.44 27.57 12.51
CA TYR A 196 -11.20 27.87 11.80
C TYR A 196 -11.32 27.54 10.31
N GLN A 197 -11.88 26.37 9.98
CA GLN A 197 -12.08 25.96 8.59
C GLN A 197 -13.01 26.90 7.81
N GLU A 198 -13.98 27.52 8.48
CA GLU A 198 -14.88 28.52 7.92
C GLU A 198 -14.28 29.94 7.87
N SER A 199 -13.09 30.15 8.43
CA SER A 199 -12.42 31.45 8.42
C SER A 199 -11.63 31.67 7.13
N ILE A 200 -11.20 32.92 6.90
CA ILE A 200 -10.32 33.25 5.77
C ILE A 200 -9.03 32.40 5.77
N HIS A 201 -8.52 32.00 6.95
CA HIS A 201 -7.36 31.13 7.02
C HIS A 201 -7.65 29.73 6.46
N GLY A 202 -8.81 29.16 6.76
CA GLY A 202 -9.22 27.86 6.23
C GLY A 202 -9.44 27.84 4.71
N GLU A 203 -9.56 29.01 4.08
CA GLU A 203 -9.66 29.17 2.62
C GLU A 203 -8.30 29.35 1.93
N VAL A 204 -7.29 29.89 2.62
CA VAL A 204 -6.05 30.37 1.99
C VAL A 204 -4.77 29.71 2.50
N ILE A 205 -4.80 29.02 3.64
CA ILE A 205 -3.67 28.26 4.18
C ILE A 205 -4.10 26.86 4.61
N GLU A 206 -3.15 25.95 4.65
CA GLU A 206 -3.35 24.56 5.06
C GLU A 206 -3.06 24.36 6.56
N CYS A 207 -3.68 23.36 7.20
CA CYS A 207 -3.39 23.02 8.60
C CYS A 207 -1.89 22.82 8.85
N SER A 208 -1.17 22.29 7.86
CA SER A 208 0.26 22.04 7.92
C SER A 208 1.12 23.29 7.95
N ASP A 209 0.60 24.44 7.52
CA ASP A 209 1.34 25.71 7.54
C ASP A 209 1.54 26.19 8.98
N CYS A 210 0.56 25.92 9.86
CA CYS A 210 0.67 26.21 11.29
C CYS A 210 1.20 25.01 12.09
N HIS A 211 0.63 23.81 11.90
CA HIS A 211 0.96 22.64 12.73
C HIS A 211 2.25 21.92 12.29
N GLY A 212 2.75 22.22 11.09
CA GLY A 212 3.78 21.46 10.41
C GLY A 212 3.23 20.32 9.56
N GLY A 213 4.02 19.82 8.61
CA GLY A 213 3.67 18.68 7.76
C GLY A 213 4.14 17.34 8.34
N HIS A 214 5.43 17.04 8.20
CA HIS A 214 6.00 15.80 8.73
C HIS A 214 6.32 15.87 10.23
N LYS A 215 6.53 17.06 10.79
CA LYS A 215 6.93 17.28 12.18
C LYS A 215 5.80 17.91 13.01
N ILE A 216 4.64 17.24 13.06
CA ILE A 216 3.47 17.72 13.83
C ILE A 216 3.69 17.44 15.32
N LEU A 217 4.03 18.46 16.09
CA LEU A 217 4.32 18.34 17.52
C LEU A 217 3.06 18.60 18.37
N ALA A 218 3.11 18.14 19.63
CA ALA A 218 2.07 18.47 20.60
C ALA A 218 2.00 19.98 20.81
N THR A 219 0.81 20.53 21.05
CA THR A 219 0.60 21.98 21.17
C THR A 219 1.30 22.59 22.37
N ASP A 220 1.57 21.81 23.41
CA ASP A 220 2.30 22.22 24.62
C ASP A 220 3.83 22.00 24.51
N SER A 221 4.30 21.40 23.42
CA SER A 221 5.74 21.24 23.19
C SER A 221 6.38 22.60 22.92
N PRO A 222 7.51 22.93 23.58
CA PRO A 222 8.20 24.21 23.37
C PRO A 222 8.75 24.39 21.95
N ASP A 223 8.90 23.31 21.19
CA ASP A 223 9.36 23.33 19.80
C ASP A 223 8.19 23.40 18.79
N SER A 224 6.95 23.37 19.25
CA SER A 224 5.77 23.39 18.37
C SER A 224 5.51 24.80 17.84
N PRO A 225 5.28 24.99 16.53
CA PRO A 225 4.97 26.33 15.99
C PRO A 225 3.66 26.89 16.55
N VAL A 226 2.73 26.01 16.93
CA VAL A 226 1.44 26.40 17.56
C VAL A 226 1.50 26.45 19.08
N ASN A 227 2.69 26.34 19.68
CA ASN A 227 2.86 26.59 21.11
C ASN A 227 2.55 28.05 21.42
N ARG A 228 1.98 28.32 22.60
CA ARG A 228 1.67 29.68 23.06
C ARG A 228 2.85 30.65 22.95
N ASP A 229 4.06 30.18 23.21
CA ASP A 229 5.29 31.00 23.17
C ASP A 229 5.82 31.21 21.74
N ASN A 230 5.37 30.41 20.77
CA ASN A 230 5.83 30.44 19.38
C ASN A 230 4.78 30.95 18.38
N VAL A 231 3.49 30.89 18.72
CA VAL A 231 2.37 31.12 17.77
C VAL A 231 2.43 32.48 17.10
N VAL A 232 2.91 33.51 17.79
CA VAL A 232 3.12 34.85 17.20
C VAL A 232 4.14 34.79 16.06
N ASN A 233 5.23 34.04 16.23
CA ASN A 233 6.23 33.88 15.18
C ASN A 233 5.66 33.14 13.97
N THR A 234 4.80 32.13 14.20
CA THR A 234 4.10 31.40 13.13
C THR A 234 3.18 32.31 12.33
N CYS A 235 2.41 33.18 13.00
CA CYS A 235 1.60 34.20 12.32
C CYS A 235 2.48 35.14 11.48
N ASN A 236 3.64 35.53 12.02
CA ASN A 236 4.57 36.47 11.39
C ASN A 236 5.30 35.88 10.18
N GLU A 237 5.17 34.58 9.87
CA GLU A 237 5.67 34.03 8.61
C GLU A 237 4.94 34.63 7.39
N CYS A 238 3.69 35.09 7.59
CA CYS A 238 2.87 35.71 6.56
C CYS A 238 2.39 37.13 6.94
N HIS A 239 2.33 37.45 8.23
CA HIS A 239 1.93 38.76 8.74
C HIS A 239 3.16 39.55 9.22
N ASP A 240 3.89 40.13 8.27
CA ASP A 240 4.98 41.06 8.59
C ASP A 240 4.41 42.30 9.33
N ASP A 241 4.97 42.61 10.50
CA ASP A 241 4.70 43.81 11.32
C ASP A 241 3.32 43.94 12.00
N VAL A 242 2.83 42.88 12.66
CA VAL A 242 1.78 43.03 13.69
C VAL A 242 2.39 42.88 15.08
N VAL A 243 3.00 43.96 15.58
CA VAL A 243 3.46 44.11 16.97
C VAL A 243 2.36 44.72 17.83
#